data_AF-A0A9N9JF60-F1
#
_entry.id   AF-A0A9N9JF60-F1
#
_cell.length_a   1.000
_cell.length_b   1.000
_cell.length_c   1.000
_cell.angle_alpha   90.00
_cell.angle_beta   90.00
_cell.angle_gamma   90.00
#
_symmetry.space_group_name_H-M   'P 1'
#
loop_
_entity.id
_entity.type
_entity.pdbx_description
1 polymer ?
#
loop_
_entity_poly.entity_id
_entity_poly.type
_entity_poly.pdbx_seq_one_letter_code
_entity_poly.pdbx_strand_id
1 'polypeptide(L)'
;IAKDFIKQISTRYAFSIPLPPHYMIVNPTKKPDLPQNLRQIKDFNLTTPITSARQLVYIAKLLQPYYFFNRILDSWIEIQKNKDHTATRTPESKEKTKITIPKTLEATQKYLESIDSTQDQ
;
A
#
# COMPACT_ATOMS: atom_id res chain seq x y z
N ILE A 1 7.39 -26.92 29.25
CA ILE A 1 5.96 -27.31 29.26
C ILE A 1 5.07 -26.24 28.62
N ALA A 2 4.75 -25.10 29.26
CA ALA A 2 3.84 -24.10 28.68
C ALA A 2 4.37 -23.46 27.37
N LYS A 3 5.66 -23.13 27.31
CA LYS A 3 6.28 -22.56 26.11
C LYS A 3 6.30 -23.55 24.93
N ASP A 4 6.56 -24.82 25.22
CA ASP A 4 6.59 -25.88 24.21
C ASP A 4 5.19 -26.17 23.65
N PHE A 5 4.17 -26.13 24.52
CA PHE A 5 2.77 -26.24 24.14
C PHE A 5 2.34 -25.10 23.22
N ILE A 6 2.61 -23.84 23.59
CA ILE A 6 2.29 -22.67 22.75
C ILE A 6 2.99 -22.75 21.38
N LYS A 7 4.25 -23.21 21.34
CA LYS A 7 5.02 -23.40 20.09
C LYS A 7 4.43 -24.50 19.20
N GLN A 8 3.94 -25.60 19.78
CA GLN A 8 3.30 -26.67 19.02
C GLN A 8 1.94 -26.25 18.45
N ILE A 9 1.10 -25.59 19.24
CA ILE A 9 -0.22 -25.15 18.77
C ILE A 9 -0.10 -23.99 17.78
N SER A 10 0.87 -23.08 17.93
CA SER A 10 1.02 -21.99 16.98
C SER A 10 1.30 -22.52 15.58
N THR A 11 2.06 -23.59 15.42
CA THR A 11 2.33 -24.18 14.10
C THR A 11 1.08 -24.78 13.45
N ARG A 12 0.14 -25.33 14.24
CA ARG A 12 -1.11 -25.94 13.73
C ARG A 12 -2.23 -24.93 13.53
N TYR A 13 -2.29 -23.87 14.34
CA TYR A 13 -3.39 -22.91 14.36
C TYR A 13 -3.00 -21.52 13.85
N ALA A 14 -1.73 -21.28 13.50
CA ALA A 14 -1.33 -20.06 12.80
C ALA A 14 -1.67 -20.19 11.32
N PHE A 15 -2.93 -19.95 10.99
CA PHE A 15 -3.35 -19.68 9.63
C PHE A 15 -4.05 -18.32 9.59
N SER A 16 -3.77 -17.57 8.53
CA SER A 16 -4.46 -16.32 8.25
C SER A 16 -5.57 -16.66 7.26
N ILE A 17 -6.82 -16.57 7.69
CA ILE A 17 -7.95 -16.61 6.76
C ILE A 17 -8.04 -15.23 6.12
N PRO A 18 -7.74 -15.07 4.82
CA PRO A 18 -7.94 -13.79 4.16
C PRO A 18 -9.44 -13.46 4.16
N LEU A 19 -9.78 -12.20 4.40
CA LEU A 19 -11.17 -11.76 4.28
C LEU A 19 -11.64 -12.01 2.83
N PRO A 20 -12.83 -12.61 2.64
CA PRO A 20 -13.40 -12.77 1.30
C PRO A 20 -13.46 -11.44 0.53
N PRO A 21 -13.03 -11.40 -0.75
CA PRO A 21 -12.95 -10.15 -1.51
C PRO A 21 -14.27 -9.39 -1.63
N HIS A 22 -15.39 -10.10 -1.67
CA HIS A 22 -16.71 -9.48 -1.78
C HIS A 22 -17.08 -8.62 -0.56
N TYR A 23 -16.55 -8.93 0.64
CA TYR A 23 -16.71 -8.07 1.81
C TYR A 23 -15.94 -6.75 1.72
N MET A 24 -14.94 -6.66 0.82
CA MET A 24 -14.19 -5.43 0.58
C MET A 24 -14.81 -4.55 -0.52
N ILE A 25 -15.84 -5.04 -1.22
CA ILE A 25 -16.44 -4.36 -2.39
C ILE A 25 -17.85 -3.84 -2.05
N VAL A 26 -18.33 -4.02 -0.82
CA VAL A 26 -19.60 -3.44 -0.39
C VAL A 26 -19.48 -1.92 -0.36
N ASN A 27 -20.36 -1.22 -1.07
CA ASN A 27 -20.52 0.23 -0.94
C ASN A 27 -21.22 0.50 0.40
N PRO A 28 -20.52 1.03 1.43
CA PRO A 28 -21.14 1.30 2.72
C PRO A 28 -22.00 2.57 2.68
N THR A 29 -22.02 3.28 1.55
CA THR A 29 -22.73 4.55 1.37
C THR A 29 -24.00 4.36 0.53
N LYS A 30 -24.94 5.30 0.64
CA LYS A 30 -26.13 5.35 -0.23
C LYS A 30 -25.86 6.00 -1.60
N LYS A 31 -24.59 6.25 -1.95
CA LYS A 31 -24.21 6.94 -3.19
C LYS A 31 -24.22 5.96 -4.36
N PRO A 32 -24.60 6.40 -5.57
CA PRO A 32 -24.45 5.58 -6.76
C PRO A 32 -22.98 5.33 -7.06
N ASP A 33 -22.70 4.21 -7.72
CA ASP A 33 -21.37 3.92 -8.23
C ASP A 33 -20.98 4.91 -9.35
N LEU A 34 -19.68 5.15 -9.50
CA LEU A 34 -19.18 6.01 -10.56
C LEU A 34 -19.51 5.41 -11.94
N PRO A 35 -20.23 6.15 -12.82
CA PRO A 35 -20.60 5.63 -14.12
C PRO A 35 -19.38 5.40 -15.00
N GLN A 36 -19.41 4.32 -15.78
CA GLN A 36 -18.31 3.97 -16.68
C GLN A 36 -18.18 4.95 -17.86
N ASN A 37 -19.30 5.54 -18.28
CA ASN A 37 -19.36 6.53 -19.36
C ASN A 37 -19.33 7.96 -18.81
N LEU A 38 -18.35 8.75 -19.25
CA LEU A 38 -18.22 10.17 -18.89
C LEU A 38 -19.46 11.00 -19.24
N ARG A 39 -20.15 10.68 -20.34
CA ARG A 39 -21.35 11.41 -20.77
C ARG A 39 -22.52 11.30 -19.79
N GLN A 40 -22.48 10.35 -18.86
CA GLN A 40 -23.48 10.19 -17.81
C GLN A 40 -23.24 11.16 -16.65
N ILE A 41 -22.04 11.74 -16.56
CA ILE A 41 -21.67 12.77 -15.59
C ILE A 41 -21.99 14.14 -16.21
N LYS A 42 -23.27 14.51 -16.23
CA LYS A 42 -23.71 15.77 -16.85
C LYS A 42 -23.44 17.01 -15.99
N ASP A 43 -23.28 16.81 -14.69
CA ASP A 43 -23.18 17.92 -13.73
C ASP A 43 -21.77 18.50 -13.62
N PHE A 44 -20.76 17.81 -14.17
CA PHE A 44 -19.35 18.22 -14.08
C PHE A 44 -18.69 18.24 -15.46
N ASN A 45 -18.14 19.39 -15.84
CA ASN A 45 -17.29 19.51 -17.01
C ASN A 45 -15.91 18.93 -16.70
N LEU A 46 -15.77 17.61 -16.85
CA LEU A 46 -14.51 16.90 -16.63
C LEU A 46 -13.63 16.99 -17.88
N THR A 47 -12.45 17.60 -17.74
CA THR A 47 -11.41 17.52 -18.77
C THR A 47 -10.87 16.09 -18.80
N THR A 48 -11.11 15.38 -19.89
CA THR A 48 -10.61 14.01 -20.13
C THR A 48 -9.88 13.93 -21.48
N PRO A 49 -8.80 13.14 -21.58
CA PRO A 49 -8.20 12.31 -20.53
C PRO A 49 -7.47 13.12 -19.44
N ILE A 50 -7.31 12.54 -18.26
CA ILE A 50 -6.59 13.09 -17.12
C ILE A 50 -5.10 12.84 -17.34
N THR A 51 -4.34 13.89 -17.61
CA THR A 51 -2.91 13.79 -17.97
C THR A 51 -1.96 14.10 -16.82
N SER A 52 -2.47 14.72 -15.74
CA SER A 52 -1.68 15.14 -14.58
C SER A 52 -2.20 14.56 -13.27
N ALA A 53 -1.29 14.22 -12.36
CA ALA A 53 -1.62 13.81 -10.99
C ALA A 53 -2.42 14.88 -10.24
N ARG A 54 -2.14 16.18 -10.48
CA ARG A 54 -2.90 17.28 -9.86
C ARG A 54 -4.35 17.27 -10.32
N GLN A 55 -4.57 17.08 -11.62
CA GLN A 55 -5.90 16.99 -12.22
C GLN A 55 -6.66 15.76 -11.70
N LEU A 56 -5.97 14.62 -11.54
CA LEU A 56 -6.55 13.41 -10.96
C LEU A 56 -7.09 13.66 -9.54
N VAL A 57 -6.29 14.29 -8.68
CA VAL A 57 -6.70 14.61 -7.30
C VAL A 57 -7.86 15.60 -7.29
N TYR A 58 -7.82 16.63 -8.14
CA TYR A 58 -8.90 17.61 -8.25
C TYR A 58 -10.22 16.95 -8.65
N ILE A 59 -10.21 16.14 -9.71
CA ILE A 59 -11.40 15.44 -10.21
C ILE A 59 -11.91 14.43 -9.17
N ALA A 60 -11.02 13.70 -8.49
CA ALA A 60 -11.41 12.78 -7.43
C ALA A 60 -12.16 13.51 -6.31
N LYS A 61 -11.64 14.65 -5.86
CA LYS A 61 -12.30 15.48 -4.83
C LYS A 61 -13.65 16.03 -5.30
N LEU A 62 -13.76 16.39 -6.58
CA LEU A 62 -14.99 16.89 -7.17
C LEU A 62 -16.09 15.81 -7.22
N LEU A 63 -15.72 14.56 -7.54
CA LEU A 63 -16.66 13.44 -7.69
C LEU A 63 -17.01 12.74 -6.36
N GLN A 64 -16.10 12.75 -5.39
CA GLN A 64 -16.26 12.12 -4.08
C GLN A 64 -17.59 12.44 -3.34
N PRO A 65 -18.12 13.68 -3.36
CA PRO A 65 -19.41 13.96 -2.72
C PRO A 65 -20.60 13.25 -3.39
N TYR A 66 -20.55 13.01 -4.69
CA TYR A 66 -21.71 12.54 -5.47
C TYR A 66 -21.69 11.03 -5.75
N TYR A 67 -20.51 10.45 -5.91
CA TYR A 67 -20.35 9.05 -6.32
C TYR A 67 -19.52 8.26 -5.31
N PHE A 68 -19.81 6.96 -5.21
CA PHE A 68 -18.94 6.00 -4.55
C PHE A 68 -17.99 5.38 -5.59
N PHE A 69 -16.69 5.42 -5.29
CA PHE A 69 -15.67 4.73 -6.07
C PHE A 69 -14.39 4.59 -5.25
N ASN A 70 -13.69 3.48 -5.46
CA ASN A 70 -12.37 3.24 -4.86
C ASN A 70 -11.24 3.81 -5.75
N ARG A 71 -11.47 3.90 -7.06
CA ARG A 71 -10.50 4.36 -8.05
C ARG A 71 -11.23 4.99 -9.23
N ILE A 72 -10.64 6.04 -9.82
CA ILE A 72 -11.09 6.58 -11.10
C ILE A 72 -10.77 5.56 -12.21
N LEU A 73 -11.69 5.39 -13.16
CA LEU A 73 -11.54 4.45 -14.26
C LEU A 73 -10.26 4.71 -15.06
N ASP A 74 -9.52 3.64 -15.36
CA ASP A 74 -8.28 3.73 -16.12
C ASP A 74 -8.50 4.28 -17.54
N SER A 75 -9.70 4.11 -18.10
CA SER A 75 -10.10 4.72 -19.37
C SER A 75 -10.10 6.25 -19.35
N TRP A 76 -10.09 6.88 -18.18
CA TRP A 76 -10.08 8.34 -18.05
C TRP A 76 -8.68 8.89 -17.79
N ILE A 77 -7.69 8.03 -17.55
CA ILE A 77 -6.36 8.43 -17.07
C ILE A 77 -5.33 8.14 -18.15
N GLU A 78 -4.64 9.19 -18.59
CA GLU A 78 -3.51 9.10 -19.52
C GLU A 78 -2.31 9.83 -18.92
N ILE A 79 -1.86 9.35 -17.76
CA ILE A 79 -0.66 9.87 -17.11
C ILE A 79 0.52 9.05 -17.63
N GLN A 80 1.31 9.64 -18.53
CA GLN A 80 2.59 9.08 -18.96
C GLN A 80 3.48 8.96 -17.72
N LYS A 81 3.65 7.73 -17.21
CA LYS A 81 4.67 7.46 -16.21
C LYS A 81 6.01 7.64 -16.93
N ASN A 82 6.73 8.71 -16.60
CA ASN A 82 8.14 8.79 -16.94
C ASN A 82 8.78 7.45 -16.49
N LYS A 83 9.43 6.76 -17.43
CA LYS A 83 10.07 5.47 -17.21
C LYS A 83 11.36 5.62 -16.41
N ASP A 84 11.33 6.40 -15.35
CA ASP A 84 12.38 6.44 -14.34
C ASP A 84 11.76 5.82 -13.09
N HIS A 85 12.34 4.71 -12.66
CA HIS A 85 11.84 3.73 -11.67
C HIS A 85 10.91 2.64 -12.24
N THR A 86 11.43 1.88 -13.22
CA THR A 86 11.30 0.42 -13.16
C THR A 86 11.91 -0.08 -11.85
N ALA A 87 11.13 -0.09 -10.78
CA ALA A 87 11.26 -1.12 -9.75
C ALA A 87 10.15 -2.14 -10.03
N THR A 88 10.50 -3.11 -10.85
CA THR A 88 9.92 -4.44 -10.98
C THR A 88 9.09 -4.84 -9.75
N ARG A 89 7.78 -4.98 -9.90
CA ARG A 89 6.96 -5.82 -9.01
C ARG A 89 6.77 -7.19 -9.64
N THR A 90 7.90 -7.86 -9.87
CA THR A 90 8.03 -9.32 -9.76
C THR A 90 8.48 -9.57 -8.31
N PRO A 91 7.99 -10.61 -7.61
CA PRO A 91 8.27 -10.80 -6.19
C PRO A 91 9.69 -11.35 -6.01
N GLU A 92 10.68 -10.48 -6.13
CA GLU A 92 12.05 -10.80 -5.74
C GLU A 92 12.33 -10.25 -4.34
N SER A 93 12.67 -11.20 -3.47
CA SER A 93 13.52 -11.10 -2.30
C SER A 93 13.54 -9.74 -1.58
N LYS A 94 12.77 -9.67 -0.48
CA LYS A 94 13.04 -8.72 0.60
C LYS A 94 14.38 -9.10 1.23
N GLU A 95 15.48 -8.57 0.73
CA GLU A 95 16.71 -8.48 1.52
C GLU A 95 16.46 -7.42 2.60
N LYS A 96 15.83 -7.88 3.68
CA LYS A 96 15.73 -7.14 4.92
C LYS A 96 17.16 -7.05 5.44
N THR A 97 17.73 -5.85 5.47
CA THR A 97 18.86 -5.54 6.35
C THR A 97 18.47 -5.99 7.76
N LYS A 98 19.00 -7.15 8.13
CA LYS A 98 18.73 -7.82 9.38
C LYS A 98 19.57 -7.12 10.43
N ILE A 99 19.01 -6.06 11.03
CA ILE A 99 19.58 -5.49 12.26
C ILE A 99 19.57 -6.62 13.29
N THR A 100 20.74 -7.19 13.50
CA THR A 100 20.93 -8.36 14.36
C THR A 100 21.16 -7.83 15.76
N ILE A 101 20.13 -7.90 16.60
CA ILE A 101 20.26 -7.56 18.02
C ILE A 101 21.18 -8.61 18.66
N PRO A 102 22.34 -8.25 19.21
CA PRO A 102 23.25 -9.20 19.85
C PRO A 102 22.60 -9.78 21.11
N LYS A 103 22.67 -11.10 21.27
CA LYS A 103 22.04 -11.82 22.39
C LYS A 103 22.94 -11.94 23.64
N THR A 104 24.15 -11.38 23.60
CA THR A 104 25.16 -11.53 24.65
C THR A 104 25.79 -10.19 24.96
N LEU A 105 26.05 -9.91 26.25
CA LEU A 105 26.48 -8.60 26.74
C LEU A 105 27.77 -8.09 26.07
N GLU A 106 28.74 -8.99 25.84
CA GLU A 106 30.02 -8.65 25.18
C GLU A 106 29.84 -8.20 23.73
N ALA A 107 28.90 -8.82 23.00
CA ALA A 107 28.63 -8.46 21.61
C ALA A 107 27.92 -7.10 21.50
N THR A 108 27.18 -6.70 22.54
CA THR A 108 26.58 -5.37 22.63
C THR A 108 27.64 -4.28 22.86
N GLN A 109 28.63 -4.53 23.72
CA GLN A 109 29.71 -3.57 23.98
C GLN A 109 30.55 -3.29 22.73
N LYS A 110 30.95 -4.36 22.02
CA LYS A 110 31.70 -4.24 20.77
C LYS A 110 30.94 -3.49 19.66
N TYR A 111 29.61 -3.62 19.64
CA TYR A 111 28.77 -2.86 18.71
C TYR A 111 28.76 -1.37 19.06
N LEU A 112 28.60 -1.01 20.34
CA LEU A 112 28.60 0.39 20.78
C LEU A 112 29.92 1.13 20.48
N GLU A 113 31.07 0.46 20.66
CA GLU A 113 32.38 1.03 20.31
C GLU A 113 32.55 1.30 18.80
N SER A 114 31.93 0.47 17.95
CA SER A 114 31.98 0.64 16.50
C SER A 114 31.15 1.83 16.00
N ILE A 115 30.14 2.27 16.76
CA ILE A 115 29.30 3.41 16.39
C ILE A 115 29.96 4.72 16.82
N ASP A 116 30.56 4.76 18.01
CA ASP A 116 31.27 5.96 18.52
C ASP A 116 32.51 6.30 17.67
N SER A 117 33.17 5.29 17.09
CA SER A 117 34.33 5.50 16.19
C SER A 117 33.97 6.08 14.82
N THR A 118 32.68 6.21 14.49
CA THR A 118 32.23 6.73 13.18
C THR A 118 31.96 8.24 13.22
N GLN A 119 32.13 8.91 14.37
CA GLN A 119 31.73 10.31 14.57
C GLN A 119 32.86 11.35 14.57
N ASP A 120 34.10 10.96 14.25
CA ASP A 120 35.20 11.91 13.98
C ASP A 120 35.74 11.71 12.56
N GLN A 121 35.08 12.35 11.59
CA GLN A 121 35.66 12.76 10.32
C GLN A 121 35.07 14.11 9.87
#